data_AF-A0A961S612-F1
#
_entry.id   AF-A0A961S612-F1
#
_cell.length_a   1.000
_cell.length_b   1.000
_cell.length_c   1.000
_cell.angle_alpha   90.00
_cell.angle_beta   90.00
_cell.angle_gamma   90.00
#
_symmetry.space_group_name_H-M   'P 1'
#
loop_
_entity.id
_entity.type
_entity.pdbx_description
1 polymer ?
#
loop_
_entity_poly.entity_id
_entity_poly.type
_entity_poly.pdbx_seq_one_letter_code
_entity_poly.pdbx_strand_id
1 'polypeptide(L)'
;LNGSNGFRIDGGAPLERSGYSVAAAGDVNGDGFSDLFIGAPFASTDGYGNGVSYVVFGKATGFAASFDLSTLDGTNGFSLEGVDLGDHSGHSVASAGDVNGDGVDDLIIGASSADPNGSASGASYVVFGKTSGFAAAIDLASLDGSNGFRIAGAAAGDSSGWSVASAGDVNGDGFDDVIIGAFHAGSNGSENGATYIVFGKASGFNASISLSTLTGNNGFRLDGVVAGDYSGRSAASAGDVNGDGFDDLIIGALGADPNGDRSGASYVVFGHRAQSSVAITGTEQGLTHNGGIGDDVIDALDGDDTVIGWEGDDLINGGAGDDTLNGGKGNDTLNGGSGRDLFIASAGEDMLNGGSDVDTISFAAFKANKPVSVDLTAGTFIHPNGVDVQTLVSIENVIGSKGDDTIDGNTAANTIRAGHGADAVNGGGGRDVIIGGANRDTLTGGGGKDRFDYNAENESGKGVNARDV
;
A
#
# COMPACT_ATOMS: atom_id res chain seq x y z
N LEU A 1 -12.11 -40.17 7.50
CA LEU A 1 -13.21 -39.25 7.16
C LEU A 1 -14.50 -40.05 7.22
N ASN A 2 -15.45 -39.64 8.05
CA ASN A 2 -16.72 -40.35 8.28
C ASN A 2 -17.94 -39.41 8.23
N GLY A 3 -17.76 -38.18 7.73
CA GLY A 3 -18.77 -37.13 7.73
C GLY A 3 -18.76 -36.24 8.97
N SER A 4 -18.36 -36.76 10.14
CA SER A 4 -18.29 -35.98 11.38
C SER A 4 -16.92 -35.35 11.63
N ASN A 5 -15.84 -35.96 11.12
CA ASN A 5 -14.48 -35.43 11.18
C ASN A 5 -13.93 -35.03 9.80
N GLY A 6 -14.85 -34.74 8.87
CA GLY A 6 -14.59 -34.45 7.47
C GLY A 6 -15.04 -35.55 6.51
N PHE A 7 -14.95 -35.27 5.22
CA PHE A 7 -15.46 -36.09 4.12
C PHE A 7 -14.52 -36.03 2.91
N ARG A 8 -14.62 -37.03 2.03
CA ARG A 8 -13.89 -37.07 0.76
C ARG A 8 -14.79 -36.52 -0.36
N ILE A 9 -14.20 -35.81 -1.33
CA ILE A 9 -14.90 -35.40 -2.56
C ILE A 9 -14.40 -36.28 -3.70
N ASP A 10 -15.32 -36.91 -4.42
CA ASP A 10 -15.06 -37.83 -5.52
C ASP A 10 -15.36 -37.13 -6.86
N GLY A 11 -14.45 -37.27 -7.84
CA GLY A 11 -14.59 -36.68 -9.17
C GLY A 11 -15.80 -37.19 -9.94
N GLY A 12 -16.37 -36.34 -10.80
CA GLY A 12 -17.62 -36.62 -11.51
C GLY A 12 -17.46 -37.55 -12.72
N ALA A 13 -16.29 -37.57 -13.36
CA ALA A 13 -16.02 -38.45 -14.50
C ALA A 13 -14.55 -38.95 -14.56
N PRO A 14 -14.26 -39.95 -15.42
CA PRO A 14 -12.89 -40.44 -15.63
C PRO A 14 -11.96 -39.37 -16.20
N LEU A 15 -10.69 -39.40 -15.79
CA LEU A 15 -9.59 -38.58 -16.33
C LEU A 15 -9.66 -37.07 -16.07
N GLU A 16 -10.72 -36.58 -15.42
CA GLU A 16 -10.92 -35.16 -15.13
C GLU A 16 -9.87 -34.56 -14.18
N ARG A 17 -9.27 -35.39 -13.32
CA ARG A 17 -8.28 -35.01 -12.29
C ARG A 17 -8.80 -33.89 -11.36
N SER A 18 -10.06 -34.00 -10.92
CA SER A 18 -10.63 -33.13 -9.90
C SER A 18 -9.74 -33.07 -8.65
N GLY A 19 -9.58 -31.87 -8.09
CA GLY A 19 -8.65 -31.62 -6.99
C GLY A 19 -7.23 -31.31 -7.46
N TYR A 20 -7.06 -30.96 -8.74
CA TYR A 20 -5.80 -30.43 -9.27
C TYR A 20 -5.41 -29.14 -8.55
N SER A 21 -6.41 -28.29 -8.30
CA SER A 21 -6.34 -27.11 -7.44
C SER A 21 -7.55 -27.11 -6.51
N VAL A 22 -7.38 -26.56 -5.30
CA VAL A 22 -8.45 -26.45 -4.30
C VAL A 22 -8.32 -25.13 -3.54
N ALA A 23 -9.46 -24.57 -3.14
CA ALA A 23 -9.53 -23.39 -2.28
C ALA A 23 -10.83 -23.40 -1.46
N ALA A 24 -10.88 -22.56 -0.42
CA ALA A 24 -12.17 -22.09 0.07
C ALA A 24 -12.75 -21.14 -1.00
N ALA A 25 -14.03 -21.30 -1.30
CA ALA A 25 -14.75 -20.41 -2.22
C ALA A 25 -15.23 -19.13 -1.53
N GLY A 26 -15.30 -19.13 -0.19
CA GLY A 26 -16.10 -18.14 0.53
C GLY A 26 -17.57 -18.57 0.57
N ASP A 27 -18.46 -17.73 1.09
CA ASP A 27 -19.91 -17.93 1.06
C ASP A 27 -20.48 -17.38 -0.26
N VAL A 28 -20.50 -18.20 -1.32
CA VAL A 28 -20.86 -17.71 -2.67
C VAL A 28 -22.36 -17.71 -2.92
N ASN A 29 -23.13 -18.31 -2.01
CA ASN A 29 -24.58 -18.38 -2.08
C ASN A 29 -25.29 -17.56 -0.99
N GLY A 30 -24.53 -16.93 -0.09
CA GLY A 30 -25.00 -16.04 0.98
C GLY A 30 -25.80 -16.76 2.08
N ASP A 31 -25.50 -18.03 2.35
CA ASP A 31 -26.18 -18.82 3.40
C ASP A 31 -25.47 -18.80 4.76
N GLY A 32 -24.33 -18.11 4.84
CA GLY A 32 -23.49 -17.95 6.02
C GLY A 32 -22.45 -19.06 6.22
N PHE A 33 -22.33 -20.02 5.29
CA PHE A 33 -21.33 -21.08 5.33
C PHE A 33 -20.35 -20.96 4.17
N SER A 34 -19.04 -21.04 4.47
CA SER A 34 -18.05 -21.11 3.41
C SER A 34 -18.19 -22.38 2.58
N ASP A 35 -18.06 -22.21 1.28
CA ASP A 35 -18.14 -23.22 0.24
C ASP A 35 -16.75 -23.74 -0.15
N LEU A 36 -16.72 -24.85 -0.88
CA LEU A 36 -15.48 -25.49 -1.33
C LEU A 36 -15.31 -25.33 -2.83
N PHE A 37 -14.11 -24.96 -3.27
CA PHE A 37 -13.78 -24.81 -4.69
C PHE A 37 -12.77 -25.86 -5.15
N ILE A 38 -13.09 -26.56 -6.24
CA ILE A 38 -12.29 -27.68 -6.76
C ILE A 38 -12.06 -27.49 -8.26
N GLY A 39 -10.80 -27.35 -8.66
CA GLY A 39 -10.41 -27.30 -10.07
C GLY A 39 -10.14 -28.67 -10.67
N ALA A 40 -10.56 -28.85 -11.92
CA ALA A 40 -10.36 -30.05 -12.73
C ALA A 40 -10.02 -29.64 -14.19
N PRO A 41 -8.79 -29.17 -14.45
CA PRO A 41 -8.39 -28.60 -15.74
C PRO A 41 -8.39 -29.56 -16.92
N PHE A 42 -8.51 -30.87 -16.65
CA PHE A 42 -8.59 -31.91 -17.67
C PHE A 42 -10.00 -32.50 -17.77
N ALA A 43 -10.95 -31.97 -17.01
CA ALA A 43 -12.34 -32.35 -17.09
C ALA A 43 -12.96 -31.91 -18.41
N SER A 44 -14.02 -32.61 -18.78
CA SER A 44 -14.73 -32.28 -20.01
C SER A 44 -16.18 -32.70 -19.95
N THR A 45 -17.05 -31.76 -20.28
CA THR A 45 -18.48 -32.01 -20.40
C THR A 45 -18.87 -32.61 -21.77
N ASP A 46 -17.96 -32.57 -22.76
CA ASP A 46 -18.16 -33.06 -24.13
C ASP A 46 -17.11 -34.09 -24.61
N GLY A 47 -16.11 -34.42 -23.79
CA GLY A 47 -15.08 -35.44 -24.04
C GLY A 47 -13.72 -34.91 -24.54
N TYR A 48 -13.49 -33.59 -24.56
CA TYR A 48 -12.35 -32.95 -25.20
C TYR A 48 -11.50 -31.98 -24.34
N GLY A 49 -11.77 -31.77 -23.06
CA GLY A 49 -10.81 -31.19 -22.10
C GLY A 49 -10.76 -29.65 -22.05
N ASN A 50 -11.91 -29.00 -22.10
CA ASN A 50 -12.07 -27.56 -21.83
C ASN A 50 -11.77 -27.16 -20.37
N GLY A 51 -11.77 -28.12 -19.45
CA GLY A 51 -11.57 -27.91 -18.03
C GLY A 51 -12.87 -27.52 -17.32
N VAL A 52 -13.04 -27.99 -16.09
CA VAL A 52 -14.22 -27.70 -15.26
C VAL A 52 -13.76 -27.35 -13.86
N SER A 53 -14.45 -26.42 -13.20
CA SER A 53 -14.32 -26.23 -11.76
C SER A 53 -15.66 -26.49 -11.07
N TYR A 54 -15.61 -26.90 -9.82
CA TYR A 54 -16.80 -27.29 -9.06
C TYR A 54 -16.86 -26.54 -7.75
N VAL A 55 -18.03 -26.02 -7.44
CA VAL A 55 -18.36 -25.45 -6.13
C VAL A 55 -19.26 -26.42 -5.40
N VAL A 56 -18.92 -26.75 -4.16
CA VAL A 56 -19.75 -27.57 -3.26
C VAL A 56 -20.19 -26.69 -2.10
N PHE A 57 -21.50 -26.57 -1.90
CA PHE A 57 -22.02 -25.69 -0.86
C PHE A 57 -21.75 -26.22 0.56
N GLY A 58 -21.24 -25.33 1.40
CA GLY A 58 -21.18 -25.47 2.85
C GLY A 58 -22.58 -25.62 3.43
N LYS A 59 -22.70 -26.26 4.60
CA LYS A 59 -23.98 -26.35 5.33
C LYS A 59 -23.82 -26.81 6.77
N ALA A 60 -24.76 -26.40 7.60
CA ALA A 60 -24.84 -26.82 9.01
C ALA A 60 -25.09 -28.32 9.22
N THR A 61 -25.83 -28.98 8.32
CA THR A 61 -26.31 -30.37 8.55
C THR A 61 -25.25 -31.45 8.37
N GLY A 62 -23.98 -31.06 8.17
CA GLY A 62 -22.86 -31.96 7.98
C GLY A 62 -22.87 -32.65 6.61
N PHE A 63 -21.85 -33.46 6.36
CA PHE A 63 -21.64 -34.17 5.10
C PHE A 63 -21.66 -35.68 5.31
N ALA A 64 -22.02 -36.43 4.26
CA ALA A 64 -21.73 -37.85 4.22
C ALA A 64 -20.20 -38.07 4.17
N ALA A 65 -19.72 -39.29 4.42
CA ALA A 65 -18.28 -39.59 4.38
C ALA A 65 -17.64 -39.34 3.01
N SER A 66 -18.44 -39.36 1.95
CA SER A 66 -18.06 -39.02 0.57
C SER A 66 -19.12 -38.13 -0.08
N PHE A 67 -18.70 -37.24 -0.97
CA PHE A 67 -19.54 -36.40 -1.82
C PHE A 67 -19.11 -36.58 -3.28
N ASP A 68 -20.05 -36.81 -4.19
CA ASP A 68 -19.77 -37.07 -5.61
C ASP A 68 -20.12 -35.83 -6.43
N LEU A 69 -19.14 -35.27 -7.16
CA LEU A 69 -19.32 -34.04 -7.93
C LEU A 69 -20.31 -34.19 -9.09
N SER A 70 -20.60 -35.41 -9.56
CA SER A 70 -21.64 -35.65 -10.57
C SER A 70 -23.07 -35.41 -10.06
N THR A 71 -23.23 -35.24 -8.74
CA THR A 71 -24.53 -35.01 -8.09
C THR A 71 -24.89 -33.55 -7.90
N LEU A 72 -24.05 -32.63 -8.41
CA LEU A 72 -24.29 -31.20 -8.32
C LEU A 72 -25.53 -30.79 -9.13
N ASP A 73 -26.42 -30.01 -8.51
CA ASP A 73 -27.73 -29.69 -9.08
C ASP A 73 -28.15 -28.21 -8.96
N GLY A 74 -27.25 -27.34 -8.48
CA GLY A 74 -27.50 -25.93 -8.21
C GLY A 74 -28.02 -25.65 -6.79
N THR A 75 -28.46 -26.67 -6.05
CA THR A 75 -28.91 -26.56 -4.65
C THR A 75 -27.88 -27.07 -3.64
N ASN A 76 -26.95 -27.91 -4.07
CA ASN A 76 -25.83 -28.45 -3.29
C ASN A 76 -24.45 -27.99 -3.81
N GLY A 77 -24.47 -27.08 -4.79
CA GLY A 77 -23.31 -26.58 -5.51
C GLY A 77 -23.53 -26.64 -7.03
N PHE A 78 -22.50 -26.32 -7.82
CA PHE A 78 -22.59 -26.21 -9.28
C PHE A 78 -21.24 -26.42 -9.96
N SER A 79 -21.26 -26.63 -11.28
CA SER A 79 -20.05 -26.68 -12.12
C SER A 79 -19.90 -25.40 -12.96
N LEU A 80 -18.64 -25.03 -13.19
CA LEU A 80 -18.18 -23.95 -14.06
C LEU A 80 -17.45 -24.56 -15.26
N GLU A 81 -18.05 -24.48 -16.44
CA GLU A 81 -17.55 -25.14 -17.66
C GLU A 81 -16.61 -24.21 -18.44
N GLY A 82 -15.42 -24.71 -18.75
CA GLY A 82 -14.43 -24.01 -19.57
C GLY A 82 -14.91 -23.72 -20.99
N VAL A 83 -14.33 -22.69 -21.61
CA VAL A 83 -14.79 -22.15 -22.89
C VAL A 83 -14.30 -22.99 -24.06
N ASP A 84 -12.99 -23.01 -24.30
CA ASP A 84 -12.39 -23.68 -25.44
C ASP A 84 -11.57 -24.91 -25.03
N LEU A 85 -11.40 -25.79 -26.01
CA LEU A 85 -10.59 -27.00 -25.89
C LEU A 85 -9.16 -26.68 -25.45
N GLY A 86 -8.71 -27.30 -24.35
CA GLY A 86 -7.31 -27.17 -23.92
C GLY A 86 -6.99 -25.85 -23.23
N ASP A 87 -8.00 -25.05 -22.88
CA ASP A 87 -7.82 -23.84 -22.08
C ASP A 87 -7.33 -24.17 -20.65
N HIS A 88 -7.55 -25.40 -20.19
CA HIS A 88 -7.24 -25.88 -18.85
C HIS A 88 -7.92 -25.04 -17.75
N SER A 89 -9.21 -24.70 -17.94
CA SER A 89 -9.99 -23.99 -16.92
C SER A 89 -10.04 -24.78 -15.61
N GLY A 90 -9.73 -24.14 -14.48
CA GLY A 90 -9.56 -24.79 -13.18
C GLY A 90 -8.12 -25.23 -12.89
N HIS A 91 -7.15 -24.75 -13.67
CA HIS A 91 -5.73 -24.97 -13.37
C HIS A 91 -5.37 -24.40 -11.99
N SER A 92 -5.88 -23.21 -11.68
CA SER A 92 -5.87 -22.61 -10.36
C SER A 92 -7.27 -22.10 -10.02
N VAL A 93 -7.64 -22.14 -8.74
CA VAL A 93 -8.94 -21.67 -8.25
C VAL A 93 -8.74 -20.99 -6.91
N ALA A 94 -9.52 -19.94 -6.65
CA ALA A 94 -9.56 -19.25 -5.36
C ALA A 94 -10.91 -18.55 -5.16
N SER A 95 -11.23 -18.19 -3.91
CA SER A 95 -12.16 -17.08 -3.67
C SER A 95 -11.53 -15.80 -4.22
N ALA A 96 -12.35 -14.96 -4.83
CA ALA A 96 -11.98 -13.62 -5.24
C ALA A 96 -12.27 -12.58 -4.15
N GLY A 97 -13.01 -12.95 -3.09
CA GLY A 97 -13.62 -12.00 -2.16
C GLY A 97 -14.86 -11.35 -2.80
N ASP A 98 -15.36 -10.26 -2.23
CA ASP A 98 -16.50 -9.50 -2.74
C ASP A 98 -16.03 -8.41 -3.72
N VAL A 99 -15.79 -8.80 -4.98
CA VAL A 99 -15.19 -7.93 -6.02
C VAL A 99 -16.19 -6.87 -6.49
N ASN A 100 -17.49 -7.14 -6.35
CA ASN A 100 -18.57 -6.26 -6.81
C ASN A 100 -19.28 -5.50 -5.66
N GLY A 101 -18.96 -5.79 -4.41
CA GLY A 101 -19.49 -5.13 -3.22
C GLY A 101 -20.95 -5.46 -2.90
N ASP A 102 -21.44 -6.63 -3.30
CA ASP A 102 -22.82 -7.06 -3.03
C ASP A 102 -22.99 -7.84 -1.71
N GLY A 103 -21.89 -8.07 -1.00
CA GLY A 103 -21.81 -8.76 0.28
C GLY A 103 -21.74 -10.28 0.16
N VAL A 104 -21.51 -10.83 -1.02
CA VAL A 104 -21.36 -12.26 -1.28
C VAL A 104 -19.99 -12.52 -1.90
N ASP A 105 -19.32 -13.59 -1.47
CA ASP A 105 -18.00 -13.92 -2.00
C ASP A 105 -18.09 -14.34 -3.48
N ASP A 106 -17.14 -13.87 -4.28
CA ASP A 106 -16.97 -14.20 -5.68
C ASP A 106 -15.87 -15.26 -5.89
N LEU A 107 -15.79 -15.78 -7.10
CA LEU A 107 -14.88 -16.86 -7.48
C LEU A 107 -13.90 -16.39 -8.56
N ILE A 108 -12.64 -16.81 -8.47
CA ILE A 108 -11.66 -16.66 -9.56
C ILE A 108 -11.09 -18.00 -10.03
N ILE A 109 -11.04 -18.18 -11.35
CA ILE A 109 -10.62 -19.41 -12.03
C ILE A 109 -9.51 -19.09 -13.02
N GLY A 110 -8.38 -19.77 -12.91
CA GLY A 110 -7.29 -19.71 -13.88
C GLY A 110 -7.43 -20.74 -15.00
N ALA A 111 -7.27 -20.28 -16.24
CA ALA A 111 -7.22 -21.07 -17.47
C ALA A 111 -5.90 -20.77 -18.20
N SER A 112 -4.81 -21.33 -17.70
CA SER A 112 -3.43 -20.94 -18.05
C SER A 112 -3.05 -21.17 -19.51
N SER A 113 -3.84 -21.95 -20.25
CA SER A 113 -3.58 -22.29 -21.64
C SER A 113 -4.59 -21.71 -22.60
N ALA A 114 -5.51 -20.86 -22.13
CA ALA A 114 -6.44 -20.17 -23.00
C ALA A 114 -5.71 -19.21 -23.96
N ASP A 115 -6.33 -18.96 -25.12
CA ASP A 115 -5.69 -18.22 -26.22
C ASP A 115 -6.36 -16.87 -26.58
N PRO A 116 -6.80 -16.01 -25.64
CA PRO A 116 -7.48 -14.76 -26.00
C PRO A 116 -6.63 -13.81 -26.86
N ASN A 117 -5.33 -13.76 -26.58
CA ASN A 117 -4.38 -12.83 -27.20
C ASN A 117 -3.16 -13.57 -27.76
N GLY A 118 -3.41 -14.74 -28.35
CA GLY A 118 -2.40 -15.63 -28.92
C GLY A 118 -2.15 -16.88 -28.06
N SER A 119 -1.38 -17.81 -28.62
CA SER A 119 -1.18 -19.14 -28.03
C SER A 119 -0.62 -19.08 -26.61
N ALA A 120 -1.24 -19.79 -25.68
CA ALA A 120 -0.97 -19.83 -24.25
C ALA A 120 -0.81 -18.43 -23.62
N SER A 121 -1.57 -17.44 -24.09
CA SER A 121 -1.63 -16.13 -23.41
C SER A 121 -2.27 -16.25 -22.02
N GLY A 122 -3.13 -17.26 -21.86
CA GLY A 122 -3.86 -17.55 -20.64
C GLY A 122 -5.08 -16.66 -20.47
N ALA A 123 -5.97 -17.08 -19.58
CA ALA A 123 -7.10 -16.29 -19.12
C ALA A 123 -7.41 -16.58 -17.66
N SER A 124 -8.18 -15.71 -17.05
CA SER A 124 -8.87 -16.00 -15.80
C SER A 124 -10.33 -15.56 -15.91
N TYR A 125 -11.18 -16.07 -15.03
CA TYR A 125 -12.60 -15.78 -15.00
C TYR A 125 -13.00 -15.44 -13.59
N VAL A 126 -13.67 -14.30 -13.40
CA VAL A 126 -14.34 -13.95 -12.16
C VAL A 126 -15.81 -14.29 -12.32
N VAL A 127 -16.39 -15.05 -11.40
CA VAL A 127 -17.81 -15.41 -11.40
C VAL A 127 -18.43 -14.86 -10.13
N PHE A 128 -19.50 -14.07 -10.27
CA PHE A 128 -20.11 -13.42 -9.12
C PHE A 128 -20.93 -14.39 -8.26
N GLY A 129 -20.76 -14.26 -6.94
CA GLY A 129 -21.62 -14.85 -5.93
C GLY A 129 -23.05 -14.33 -6.06
N LYS A 130 -24.03 -15.08 -5.54
CA LYS A 130 -25.42 -14.61 -5.49
C LYS A 130 -26.31 -15.45 -4.59
N THR A 131 -27.29 -14.79 -3.99
CA THR A 131 -28.34 -15.41 -3.16
C THR A 131 -29.55 -15.94 -3.93
N SER A 132 -29.67 -15.62 -5.22
CA SER A 132 -30.82 -16.05 -6.05
C SER A 132 -30.75 -17.50 -6.54
N GLY A 133 -29.71 -18.23 -6.12
CA GLY A 133 -29.46 -19.62 -6.51
C GLY A 133 -28.73 -19.74 -7.84
N PHE A 134 -28.10 -20.92 -8.03
CA PHE A 134 -27.29 -21.23 -9.19
C PHE A 134 -27.95 -22.32 -10.05
N ALA A 135 -27.64 -22.30 -11.34
CA ALA A 135 -27.88 -23.46 -12.19
C ALA A 135 -26.87 -24.57 -11.83
N ALA A 136 -27.21 -25.82 -12.12
CA ALA A 136 -26.29 -26.94 -11.90
C ALA A 136 -24.97 -26.79 -12.66
N ALA A 137 -25.02 -26.17 -13.83
CA ALA A 137 -23.86 -25.89 -14.68
C ALA A 137 -23.94 -24.47 -15.25
N ILE A 138 -22.80 -23.80 -15.31
CA ILE A 138 -22.62 -22.44 -15.80
C ILE A 138 -21.49 -22.44 -16.81
N ASP A 139 -21.76 -21.93 -18.01
CA ASP A 139 -20.78 -21.78 -19.07
C ASP A 139 -20.01 -20.46 -18.87
N LEU A 140 -18.67 -20.53 -18.74
CA LEU A 140 -17.83 -19.35 -18.57
C LEU A 140 -17.84 -18.42 -19.80
N ALA A 141 -18.26 -18.90 -20.97
CA ALA A 141 -18.46 -18.07 -22.15
C ALA A 141 -19.69 -17.14 -22.02
N SER A 142 -20.60 -17.44 -21.08
CA SER A 142 -21.81 -16.67 -20.83
C SER A 142 -21.62 -15.47 -19.88
N LEU A 143 -20.39 -15.25 -19.41
CA LEU A 143 -20.07 -14.12 -18.55
C LEU A 143 -20.15 -12.80 -19.32
N ASP A 144 -20.92 -11.84 -18.81
CA ASP A 144 -21.27 -10.60 -19.53
C ASP A 144 -20.97 -9.30 -18.78
N GLY A 145 -20.39 -9.40 -17.60
CA GLY A 145 -20.12 -8.29 -16.69
C GLY A 145 -21.19 -8.09 -15.60
N SER A 146 -22.36 -8.72 -15.74
CA SER A 146 -23.42 -8.72 -14.71
C SER A 146 -23.42 -9.98 -13.83
N ASN A 147 -22.82 -11.06 -14.32
CA ASN A 147 -22.71 -12.36 -13.65
C ASN A 147 -21.24 -12.81 -13.46
N GLY A 148 -20.30 -11.90 -13.72
CA GLY A 148 -18.87 -12.17 -13.79
C GLY A 148 -18.26 -11.69 -15.10
N PHE A 149 -16.96 -11.88 -15.28
CA PHE A 149 -16.23 -11.43 -16.45
C PHE A 149 -14.95 -12.25 -16.70
N ARG A 150 -14.44 -12.18 -17.93
CA ARG A 150 -13.14 -12.75 -18.32
C ARG A 150 -12.02 -11.72 -18.12
N ILE A 151 -10.88 -12.19 -17.66
CA ILE A 151 -9.59 -11.48 -17.64
C ILE A 151 -8.70 -12.14 -18.69
N ALA A 152 -8.45 -11.46 -19.81
CA ALA A 152 -7.65 -11.97 -20.92
C ALA A 152 -6.16 -11.70 -20.71
N GLY A 153 -5.33 -12.73 -20.92
CA GLY A 153 -3.88 -12.64 -20.87
C GLY A 153 -3.28 -11.58 -21.80
N ALA A 154 -2.15 -11.00 -21.42
CA ALA A 154 -1.60 -9.83 -22.13
C ALA A 154 -0.96 -10.18 -23.47
N ALA A 155 -0.14 -11.24 -23.54
CA ALA A 155 0.56 -11.66 -24.75
C ALA A 155 0.70 -13.19 -24.84
N ALA A 156 0.95 -13.69 -26.06
CA ALA A 156 1.19 -15.11 -26.32
C ALA A 156 2.34 -15.67 -25.47
N GLY A 157 2.13 -16.83 -24.86
CA GLY A 157 3.11 -17.53 -24.03
C GLY A 157 3.14 -17.12 -22.55
N ASP A 158 2.50 -16.00 -22.18
CA ASP A 158 2.53 -15.48 -20.80
C ASP A 158 1.98 -16.46 -19.75
N SER A 159 1.10 -17.38 -20.17
CA SER A 159 0.45 -18.38 -19.32
C SER A 159 -0.28 -17.75 -18.12
N SER A 160 -0.96 -16.62 -18.34
CA SER A 160 -1.72 -15.93 -17.29
C SER A 160 -2.85 -16.80 -16.71
N GLY A 161 -3.16 -16.64 -15.42
CA GLY A 161 -4.06 -17.56 -14.71
C GLY A 161 -3.37 -18.85 -14.26
N TRP A 162 -2.03 -18.88 -14.25
CA TRP A 162 -1.29 -20.00 -13.68
C TRP A 162 -1.53 -20.12 -12.18
N SER A 163 -1.49 -18.98 -11.49
CA SER A 163 -1.96 -18.83 -10.11
C SER A 163 -2.98 -17.70 -10.05
N VAL A 164 -4.00 -17.87 -9.20
CA VAL A 164 -5.02 -16.86 -8.92
C VAL A 164 -5.30 -16.83 -7.41
N ALA A 165 -5.66 -15.67 -6.89
CA ALA A 165 -6.04 -15.47 -5.49
C ALA A 165 -6.85 -14.17 -5.36
N SER A 166 -7.60 -14.03 -4.27
CA SER A 166 -8.00 -12.70 -3.79
C SER A 166 -6.76 -11.92 -3.35
N ALA A 167 -6.77 -10.63 -3.63
CA ALA A 167 -5.80 -9.67 -3.13
C ALA A 167 -6.28 -9.01 -1.83
N GLY A 168 -7.58 -9.07 -1.52
CA GLY A 168 -8.21 -8.16 -0.56
C GLY A 168 -8.36 -6.76 -1.15
N ASP A 169 -8.64 -5.76 -0.34
CA ASP A 169 -8.77 -4.36 -0.78
C ASP A 169 -7.39 -3.68 -0.75
N VAL A 170 -6.63 -3.83 -1.84
CA VAL A 170 -5.24 -3.32 -1.87
C VAL A 170 -5.17 -1.83 -2.19
N ASN A 171 -6.27 -1.24 -2.64
CA ASN A 171 -6.35 0.17 -3.02
C ASN A 171 -7.24 1.02 -2.09
N GLY A 172 -7.90 0.40 -1.12
CA GLY A 172 -8.81 1.03 -0.14
C GLY A 172 -10.05 1.66 -0.75
N ASP A 173 -10.56 1.12 -1.85
CA ASP A 173 -11.80 1.59 -2.47
C ASP A 173 -13.05 0.84 -1.96
N GLY A 174 -12.85 -0.16 -1.10
CA GLY A 174 -13.90 -0.94 -0.43
C GLY A 174 -14.36 -2.16 -1.21
N PHE A 175 -13.67 -2.54 -2.28
CA PHE A 175 -13.97 -3.74 -3.06
C PHE A 175 -12.76 -4.68 -3.04
N ASP A 176 -13.01 -5.99 -2.94
CA ASP A 176 -11.89 -6.94 -3.00
C ASP A 176 -11.29 -6.97 -4.42
N ASP A 177 -9.97 -6.98 -4.49
CA ASP A 177 -9.19 -7.04 -5.72
C ASP A 177 -8.74 -8.47 -6.00
N VAL A 178 -8.26 -8.74 -7.22
CA VAL A 178 -7.82 -10.09 -7.63
C VAL A 178 -6.39 -10.13 -8.16
N ILE A 179 -5.69 -11.23 -7.84
CA ILE A 179 -4.33 -11.54 -8.27
C ILE A 179 -4.36 -12.53 -9.44
N ILE A 180 -3.58 -12.25 -10.49
CA ILE A 180 -3.37 -13.13 -11.63
C ILE A 180 -1.87 -13.30 -11.89
N GLY A 181 -1.37 -14.50 -11.67
CA GLY A 181 0.02 -14.88 -11.95
C GLY A 181 0.24 -15.32 -13.40
N ALA A 182 1.27 -14.79 -14.03
CA ALA A 182 1.71 -15.09 -15.40
C ALA A 182 3.23 -15.31 -15.41
N PHE A 183 3.67 -16.45 -14.88
CA PHE A 183 5.09 -16.69 -14.60
C PHE A 183 6.00 -16.83 -15.82
N HIS A 184 5.44 -17.02 -17.02
CA HIS A 184 6.17 -17.00 -18.29
C HIS A 184 6.17 -15.62 -18.95
N ALA A 185 5.42 -14.65 -18.41
CA ALA A 185 5.42 -13.30 -18.96
C ALA A 185 6.83 -12.71 -18.92
N GLY A 186 7.20 -12.00 -19.98
CA GLY A 186 8.49 -11.34 -20.07
C GLY A 186 8.73 -10.74 -21.44
N SER A 187 9.50 -9.66 -21.48
CA SER A 187 9.87 -9.07 -22.77
C SER A 187 10.89 -9.96 -23.48
N ASN A 188 10.66 -10.26 -24.75
CA ASN A 188 11.58 -11.03 -25.61
C ASN A 188 11.93 -12.44 -25.10
N GLY A 189 11.00 -13.14 -24.42
CA GLY A 189 11.22 -14.51 -23.95
C GLY A 189 12.16 -14.62 -22.75
N SER A 190 12.29 -13.54 -21.97
CA SER A 190 13.11 -13.51 -20.75
C SER A 190 12.50 -14.30 -19.59
N GLU A 191 11.20 -14.60 -19.62
CA GLU A 191 10.50 -15.37 -18.57
C GLU A 191 10.81 -14.86 -17.15
N ASN A 192 10.96 -13.54 -16.97
CA ASN A 192 11.11 -12.93 -15.65
C ASN A 192 9.83 -13.11 -14.80
N GLY A 193 8.70 -13.35 -15.46
CA GLY A 193 7.38 -13.54 -14.86
C GLY A 193 6.71 -12.21 -14.52
N ALA A 194 5.39 -12.22 -14.41
CA ALA A 194 4.62 -11.08 -13.96
C ALA A 194 3.46 -11.51 -13.06
N THR A 195 3.08 -10.61 -12.16
CA THR A 195 1.83 -10.69 -11.39
C THR A 195 0.99 -9.49 -11.74
N TYR A 196 -0.30 -9.70 -11.99
CA TYR A 196 -1.25 -8.64 -12.28
C TYR A 196 -2.25 -8.54 -11.16
N ILE A 197 -2.61 -7.32 -10.81
CA ILE A 197 -3.70 -7.01 -9.89
C ILE A 197 -4.79 -6.33 -10.70
N VAL A 198 -6.02 -6.80 -10.59
CA VAL A 198 -7.19 -6.20 -11.24
C VAL A 198 -8.14 -5.74 -10.16
N PHE A 199 -8.54 -4.49 -10.22
CA PHE A 199 -9.33 -3.88 -9.16
C PHE A 199 -10.81 -4.24 -9.20
N GLY A 200 -11.39 -4.44 -8.02
CA GLY A 200 -12.83 -4.53 -7.79
C GLY A 200 -13.55 -3.22 -8.04
N LYS A 201 -14.87 -3.26 -8.06
CA LYS A 201 -15.76 -2.08 -8.14
C LYS A 201 -17.23 -2.48 -8.07
N ALA A 202 -18.07 -1.55 -7.64
CA ALA A 202 -19.52 -1.76 -7.53
C ALA A 202 -20.24 -2.26 -8.81
N SER A 203 -19.85 -1.76 -9.99
CA SER A 203 -20.56 -2.09 -11.24
C SER A 203 -19.81 -1.68 -12.51
N GLY A 204 -20.40 -2.01 -13.67
CA GLY A 204 -19.88 -1.61 -14.98
C GLY A 204 -18.69 -2.43 -15.42
N PHE A 205 -18.61 -3.69 -15.01
CA PHE A 205 -17.67 -4.65 -15.58
C PHE A 205 -18.03 -4.91 -17.04
N ASN A 206 -17.02 -4.96 -17.89
CA ASN A 206 -17.20 -5.49 -19.25
C ASN A 206 -17.12 -7.01 -19.18
N ALA A 207 -17.76 -7.70 -20.12
CA ALA A 207 -17.63 -9.15 -20.28
C ALA A 207 -16.17 -9.64 -20.37
N SER A 208 -15.25 -8.78 -20.83
CA SER A 208 -13.82 -9.07 -20.93
C SER A 208 -12.97 -7.84 -20.62
N ILE A 209 -11.92 -8.03 -19.83
CA ILE A 209 -10.87 -7.05 -19.51
C ILE A 209 -9.53 -7.64 -19.97
N SER A 210 -8.67 -6.85 -20.62
CA SER A 210 -7.35 -7.31 -21.05
C SER A 210 -6.27 -6.85 -20.08
N LEU A 211 -5.39 -7.76 -19.65
CA LEU A 211 -4.27 -7.43 -18.77
C LEU A 211 -3.28 -6.43 -19.37
N SER A 212 -3.23 -6.32 -20.70
CA SER A 212 -2.44 -5.29 -21.40
C SER A 212 -3.02 -3.87 -21.32
N THR A 213 -4.22 -3.72 -20.76
CA THR A 213 -4.95 -2.43 -20.68
C THR A 213 -5.04 -1.87 -19.26
N LEU A 214 -4.27 -2.42 -18.32
CA LEU A 214 -4.20 -1.91 -16.96
C LEU A 214 -3.46 -0.58 -16.92
N THR A 215 -4.01 0.40 -16.21
CA THR A 215 -3.52 1.79 -16.20
C THR A 215 -3.29 2.35 -14.80
N GLY A 216 -3.30 1.52 -13.76
CA GLY A 216 -3.28 1.96 -12.35
C GLY A 216 -4.67 2.30 -11.80
N ASN A 217 -5.64 2.68 -12.64
CA ASN A 217 -7.01 2.99 -12.22
C ASN A 217 -7.94 1.76 -12.20
N ASN A 218 -7.54 0.67 -12.86
CA ASN A 218 -8.30 -0.57 -13.02
C ASN A 218 -7.46 -1.79 -12.64
N GLY A 219 -6.33 -1.57 -11.97
CA GLY A 219 -5.31 -2.56 -11.68
C GLY A 219 -3.93 -2.16 -12.20
N PHE A 220 -2.94 -2.99 -11.87
CA PHE A 220 -1.53 -2.77 -12.22
C PHE A 220 -0.78 -4.09 -12.45
N ARG A 221 0.45 -3.98 -12.97
CA ARG A 221 1.35 -5.10 -13.26
C ARG A 221 2.63 -4.97 -12.45
N LEU A 222 3.05 -6.07 -11.85
CA LEU A 222 4.30 -6.24 -11.12
C LEU A 222 5.21 -7.20 -11.90
N ASP A 223 6.30 -6.68 -12.45
CA ASP A 223 7.27 -7.46 -13.20
C ASP A 223 8.29 -8.15 -12.29
N GLY A 224 8.66 -9.39 -12.64
CA GLY A 224 9.84 -10.02 -12.07
C GLY A 224 11.12 -9.27 -12.43
N VAL A 225 12.12 -9.34 -11.55
CA VAL A 225 13.31 -8.48 -11.62
C VAL A 225 14.28 -8.94 -12.71
N VAL A 226 14.55 -10.25 -12.77
CA VAL A 226 15.55 -10.84 -13.67
C VAL A 226 14.93 -11.96 -14.50
N ALA A 227 15.47 -12.15 -15.72
CA ALA A 227 15.10 -13.25 -16.60
C ALA A 227 15.26 -14.62 -15.90
N GLY A 228 14.21 -15.44 -15.93
CA GLY A 228 14.20 -16.75 -15.27
C GLY A 228 13.84 -16.72 -13.78
N ASP A 229 13.45 -15.57 -13.21
CA ASP A 229 12.96 -15.49 -11.83
C ASP A 229 11.60 -16.18 -11.65
N TYR A 230 10.81 -16.29 -12.74
CA TYR A 230 9.47 -16.89 -12.76
C TYR A 230 8.53 -16.29 -11.70
N SER A 231 8.57 -14.96 -11.54
CA SER A 231 7.68 -14.23 -10.63
C SER A 231 6.22 -14.47 -10.97
N GLY A 232 5.35 -14.56 -9.96
CA GLY A 232 3.91 -14.80 -10.15
C GLY A 232 3.55 -16.27 -10.40
N ARG A 233 4.49 -17.22 -10.24
CA ARG A 233 4.16 -18.65 -10.25
C ARG A 233 3.29 -19.05 -9.06
N SER A 234 3.45 -18.36 -7.94
CA SER A 234 2.59 -18.42 -6.77
C SER A 234 2.42 -17.01 -6.22
N ALA A 235 1.20 -16.63 -5.88
CA ALA A 235 0.89 -15.38 -5.22
C ALA A 235 -0.33 -15.56 -4.31
N ALA A 236 -0.45 -14.73 -3.28
CA ALA A 236 -1.56 -14.71 -2.35
C ALA A 236 -1.70 -13.31 -1.73
N SER A 237 -2.87 -13.01 -1.17
CA SER A 237 -2.98 -11.92 -0.18
C SER A 237 -2.12 -12.26 1.05
N ALA A 238 -1.47 -11.23 1.59
CA ALA A 238 -0.75 -11.26 2.85
C ALA A 238 -1.56 -10.67 4.01
N GLY A 239 -2.74 -10.09 3.72
CA GLY A 239 -3.46 -9.19 4.62
C GLY A 239 -2.67 -7.89 4.85
N ASP A 240 -3.16 -7.01 5.71
CA ASP A 240 -2.41 -5.85 6.18
C ASP A 240 -1.27 -6.26 7.13
N VAL A 241 -0.05 -6.40 6.60
CA VAL A 241 1.12 -6.82 7.40
C VAL A 241 1.87 -5.65 8.03
N ASN A 242 1.61 -4.41 7.59
CA ASN A 242 2.32 -3.23 8.04
C ASN A 242 1.46 -2.32 8.97
N GLY A 243 0.16 -2.57 9.07
CA GLY A 243 -0.82 -1.86 9.89
C GLY A 243 -1.35 -0.57 9.30
N ASP A 244 -1.28 -0.36 7.98
CA ASP A 244 -1.72 0.86 7.30
C ASP A 244 -3.19 0.84 6.84
N GLY A 245 -3.88 -0.29 7.01
CA GLY A 245 -5.28 -0.47 6.68
C GLY A 245 -5.56 -0.90 5.24
N PHE A 246 -4.53 -1.19 4.43
CA PHE A 246 -4.67 -1.77 3.11
C PHE A 246 -4.21 -3.23 3.12
N ASP A 247 -4.85 -4.09 2.32
CA ASP A 247 -4.36 -5.46 2.19
C ASP A 247 -3.05 -5.50 1.37
N ASP A 248 -2.09 -6.30 1.84
CA ASP A 248 -0.81 -6.49 1.16
C ASP A 248 -0.78 -7.78 0.35
N LEU A 249 0.22 -7.88 -0.52
CA LEU A 249 0.42 -9.01 -1.42
C LEU A 249 1.70 -9.74 -1.08
N ILE A 250 1.72 -11.07 -1.25
CA ILE A 250 2.95 -11.87 -1.27
C ILE A 250 3.11 -12.62 -2.58
N ILE A 251 4.27 -12.44 -3.22
CA ILE A 251 4.57 -12.98 -4.55
C ILE A 251 5.84 -13.83 -4.50
N GLY A 252 5.75 -15.06 -5.02
CA GLY A 252 6.88 -15.97 -5.14
C GLY A 252 7.62 -15.81 -6.47
N ALA A 253 8.94 -15.71 -6.39
CA ALA A 253 9.88 -15.79 -7.51
C ALA A 253 10.89 -16.91 -7.23
N LEU A 254 10.51 -18.14 -7.58
CA LEU A 254 11.30 -19.33 -7.25
C LEU A 254 12.67 -19.38 -7.94
N GLY A 255 12.83 -18.64 -9.04
CA GLY A 255 14.06 -18.61 -9.83
C GLY A 255 15.01 -17.50 -9.42
N ALA A 256 14.63 -16.63 -8.48
CA ALA A 256 15.47 -15.54 -8.01
C ALA A 256 16.68 -16.06 -7.21
N ASP A 257 17.80 -15.33 -7.27
CA ASP A 257 19.10 -15.81 -6.77
C ASP A 257 19.77 -14.92 -5.71
N PRO A 258 19.06 -14.38 -4.69
CA PRO A 258 19.67 -13.47 -3.73
C PRO A 258 20.81 -14.12 -2.92
N ASN A 259 20.78 -15.44 -2.77
CA ASN A 259 21.76 -16.23 -2.01
C ASN A 259 22.41 -17.35 -2.85
N GLY A 260 22.47 -17.20 -4.17
CA GLY A 260 22.99 -18.19 -5.10
C GLY A 260 21.90 -18.85 -5.96
N ASP A 261 22.33 -19.71 -6.89
CA ASP A 261 21.51 -20.30 -7.96
C ASP A 261 20.22 -20.96 -7.43
N ARG A 262 19.10 -20.44 -7.92
CA ARG A 262 17.70 -20.72 -7.60
C ARG A 262 17.40 -20.82 -6.11
N SER A 263 18.00 -19.91 -5.33
CA SER A 263 17.71 -19.82 -3.89
C SER A 263 16.29 -19.34 -3.59
N GLY A 264 15.64 -18.73 -4.56
CA GLY A 264 14.28 -18.20 -4.50
C GLY A 264 14.18 -16.88 -3.73
N ALA A 265 13.12 -16.13 -4.03
CA ALA A 265 12.71 -14.97 -3.26
C ALA A 265 11.19 -14.95 -3.10
N SER A 266 10.73 -14.28 -2.04
CA SER A 266 9.34 -13.89 -1.85
C SER A 266 9.31 -12.39 -1.61
N TYR A 267 8.44 -11.70 -2.33
CA TYR A 267 8.27 -10.26 -2.25
C TYR A 267 6.94 -9.97 -1.56
N VAL A 268 6.99 -9.12 -0.54
CA VAL A 268 5.78 -8.51 0.02
C VAL A 268 5.64 -7.15 -0.66
N VAL A 269 4.46 -6.88 -1.22
CA VAL A 269 4.13 -5.62 -1.88
C VAL A 269 3.00 -4.99 -1.08
N PHE A 270 3.25 -3.80 -0.55
CA PHE A 270 2.26 -3.13 0.27
C PHE A 270 1.11 -2.59 -0.56
N GLY A 271 -0.11 -2.79 -0.08
CA GLY A 271 -1.29 -2.12 -0.58
C GLY A 271 -1.17 -0.61 -0.34
N HIS A 272 -1.84 0.17 -1.18
CA HIS A 272 -1.98 1.60 -0.95
C HIS A 272 -3.09 2.14 -1.85
N ARG A 273 -3.74 3.22 -1.39
CA ARG A 273 -4.61 3.99 -2.27
C ARG A 273 -3.78 4.74 -3.30
N ALA A 274 -4.15 4.66 -4.57
CA ALA A 274 -3.70 5.63 -5.56
C ALA A 274 -4.40 6.97 -5.27
N GLN A 275 -3.83 7.78 -4.39
CA GLN A 275 -4.37 9.12 -4.12
C GLN A 275 -4.01 10.05 -5.29
N SER A 276 -5.04 10.44 -6.04
CA SER A 276 -4.97 11.60 -6.91
C SER A 276 -4.96 12.83 -6.00
N SER A 277 -3.90 13.64 -6.03
CA SER A 277 -3.71 14.94 -5.32
C SER A 277 -4.94 15.32 -4.48
N VAL A 278 -4.96 14.94 -3.21
CA VAL A 278 -6.18 15.10 -2.41
C VAL A 278 -6.20 16.52 -1.88
N ALA A 279 -7.19 17.31 -2.30
CA ALA A 279 -7.55 18.52 -1.59
C ALA A 279 -8.25 18.12 -0.28
N ILE A 280 -7.52 18.12 0.82
CA ILE A 280 -8.05 17.81 2.15
C ILE A 280 -8.45 19.13 2.80
N THR A 281 -9.71 19.25 3.19
CA THR A 281 -10.22 20.42 3.92
C THR A 281 -10.60 19.99 5.34
N GLY A 282 -9.98 20.61 6.35
CA GLY A 282 -10.20 20.35 7.77
C GLY A 282 -11.54 20.86 8.31
N THR A 283 -11.66 20.90 9.63
CA THR A 283 -12.85 21.41 10.35
C THR A 283 -12.39 22.24 11.54
N GLU A 284 -13.24 23.12 12.08
CA GLU A 284 -12.94 24.06 13.20
C GLU A 284 -12.52 23.40 14.55
N GLN A 285 -12.25 22.09 14.62
CA GLN A 285 -11.97 21.35 15.86
C GLN A 285 -10.57 20.72 15.94
N GLY A 286 -9.65 21.09 15.05
CA GLY A 286 -8.35 20.45 14.96
C GLY A 286 -8.39 19.16 14.12
N LEU A 287 -7.41 19.01 13.25
CA LEU A 287 -7.20 17.97 12.26
C LEU A 287 -5.96 17.18 12.66
N THR A 288 -6.06 15.86 12.69
CA THR A 288 -4.87 14.98 12.70
C THR A 288 -4.89 14.18 11.41
N HIS A 289 -4.02 14.52 10.45
CA HIS A 289 -4.07 13.96 9.10
C HIS A 289 -2.71 13.74 8.45
N ASN A 290 -2.67 12.75 7.56
CA ASN A 290 -1.51 12.34 6.76
C ASN A 290 -1.86 12.49 5.27
N GLY A 291 -1.07 13.25 4.49
CA GLY A 291 -1.27 13.51 3.06
C GLY A 291 -1.23 12.23 2.22
N GLY A 292 -0.12 11.49 2.29
CA GLY A 292 0.03 10.20 1.64
C GLY A 292 1.23 10.14 0.71
N ILE A 293 1.08 9.52 -0.46
CA ILE A 293 2.12 9.50 -1.50
C ILE A 293 1.65 10.36 -2.67
N GLY A 294 2.52 11.25 -3.16
CA GLY A 294 2.26 12.20 -4.24
C GLY A 294 2.05 13.62 -3.72
N ASP A 295 2.05 14.60 -4.63
CA ASP A 295 1.91 16.02 -4.27
C ASP A 295 0.49 16.34 -3.75
N ASP A 296 0.35 16.66 -2.47
CA ASP A 296 -0.92 16.94 -1.81
C ASP A 296 -1.20 18.43 -1.58
N VAL A 297 -2.48 18.79 -1.42
CA VAL A 297 -2.90 20.13 -0.99
C VAL A 297 -3.79 20.00 0.24
N ILE A 298 -3.24 20.38 1.40
CA ILE A 298 -3.91 20.27 2.69
C ILE A 298 -4.26 21.68 3.19
N ASP A 299 -5.52 21.89 3.56
CA ASP A 299 -6.03 23.13 4.17
C ASP A 299 -6.74 22.76 5.48
N ALA A 300 -6.05 22.93 6.61
CA ALA A 300 -6.50 22.43 7.91
C ALA A 300 -7.51 23.35 8.61
N LEU A 301 -7.60 24.62 8.17
CA LEU A 301 -8.57 25.65 8.57
C LEU A 301 -8.34 26.21 10.00
N ASP A 302 -9.32 26.08 10.89
CA ASP A 302 -9.26 26.61 12.25
C ASP A 302 -9.09 25.43 13.22
N GLY A 303 -8.35 25.62 14.31
CA GLY A 303 -8.06 24.61 15.32
C GLY A 303 -6.57 24.35 15.46
N ASP A 304 -6.17 23.67 16.54
CA ASP A 304 -4.77 23.26 16.71
C ASP A 304 -4.55 21.95 15.94
N ASP A 305 -3.91 22.02 14.78
CA ASP A 305 -3.79 20.92 13.83
C ASP A 305 -2.47 20.15 13.97
N THR A 306 -2.45 18.89 13.52
CA THR A 306 -1.25 18.08 13.34
C THR A 306 -1.28 17.44 11.97
N VAL A 307 -0.43 17.91 11.07
CA VAL A 307 -0.43 17.53 9.66
C VAL A 307 0.94 17.00 9.24
N ILE A 308 0.95 15.87 8.54
CA ILE A 308 2.14 15.27 7.92
C ILE A 308 1.87 15.03 6.44
N GLY A 309 2.66 15.58 5.52
CA GLY A 309 2.47 15.42 4.06
C GLY A 309 2.85 14.03 3.52
N TRP A 310 3.95 13.45 4.03
CA TRP A 310 4.52 12.13 3.72
C TRP A 310 5.46 12.07 2.52
N GLU A 311 5.04 11.63 1.33
CA GLU A 311 5.89 11.64 0.13
C GLU A 311 5.24 12.51 -0.93
N GLY A 312 6.01 13.35 -1.64
CA GLY A 312 5.46 14.27 -2.64
C GLY A 312 5.95 15.69 -2.42
N ASP A 313 5.72 16.58 -3.38
CA ASP A 313 5.95 18.02 -3.19
C ASP A 313 4.64 18.64 -2.66
N ASP A 314 4.48 18.70 -1.34
CA ASP A 314 3.20 19.01 -0.69
C ASP A 314 2.95 20.50 -0.47
N LEU A 315 1.69 20.94 -0.50
CA LEU A 315 1.24 22.26 -0.04
C LEU A 315 0.35 22.10 1.20
N ILE A 316 0.89 22.44 2.37
CA ILE A 316 0.19 22.35 3.66
C ILE A 316 -0.12 23.75 4.18
N ASN A 317 -1.38 24.03 4.48
CA ASN A 317 -1.82 25.24 5.19
C ASN A 317 -2.44 24.82 6.53
N GLY A 318 -1.82 25.23 7.64
CA GLY A 318 -2.33 25.03 9.00
C GLY A 318 -3.57 25.89 9.24
N GLY A 319 -3.43 27.19 9.08
CA GLY A 319 -4.55 28.12 9.15
C GLY A 319 -4.54 28.88 10.47
N ALA A 320 -5.55 28.71 11.31
CA ALA A 320 -5.66 29.42 12.58
C ALA A 320 -5.65 28.47 13.77
N GLY A 321 -4.63 28.55 14.62
CA GLY A 321 -4.44 27.67 15.78
C GLY A 321 -2.95 27.48 16.05
N ASP A 322 -2.59 26.80 17.14
CA ASP A 322 -1.19 26.42 17.39
C ASP A 322 -0.93 25.09 16.66
N ASP A 323 -0.46 25.13 15.40
CA ASP A 323 -0.37 23.96 14.53
C ASP A 323 0.96 23.21 14.63
N THR A 324 0.98 21.92 14.26
CA THR A 324 2.19 21.12 14.10
C THR A 324 2.27 20.55 12.68
N LEU A 325 3.24 21.01 11.88
CA LEU A 325 3.34 20.70 10.46
C LEU A 325 4.64 19.96 10.12
N ASN A 326 4.56 18.95 9.26
CA ASN A 326 5.70 18.21 8.70
C ASN A 326 5.43 17.91 7.22
N GLY A 327 6.34 18.27 6.32
CA GLY A 327 6.16 18.04 4.88
C GLY A 327 6.36 16.57 4.55
N GLY A 328 7.54 16.04 4.86
CA GLY A 328 7.83 14.60 4.78
C GLY A 328 9.04 14.35 3.89
N LYS A 329 8.83 13.84 2.68
CA LYS A 329 9.84 13.69 1.65
C LYS A 329 9.35 14.42 0.41
N GLY A 330 10.20 15.25 -0.16
CA GLY A 330 9.89 16.01 -1.37
C GLY A 330 10.14 17.48 -1.10
N ASN A 331 9.81 18.37 -2.03
CA ASN A 331 10.02 19.80 -1.83
C ASN A 331 8.70 20.45 -1.41
N ASP A 332 8.53 20.57 -0.11
CA ASP A 332 7.23 20.92 0.46
C ASP A 332 7.07 22.43 0.67
N THR A 333 5.83 22.90 0.73
CA THR A 333 5.44 24.26 1.13
C THR A 333 4.52 24.18 2.33
N LEU A 334 4.99 24.64 3.48
CA LEU A 334 4.23 24.63 4.74
C LEU A 334 3.95 26.07 5.18
N ASN A 335 2.68 26.41 5.31
CA ASN A 335 2.20 27.67 5.86
C ASN A 335 1.54 27.42 7.21
N GLY A 336 2.10 27.97 8.29
CA GLY A 336 1.55 27.91 9.65
C GLY A 336 0.27 28.72 9.74
N GLY A 337 0.39 30.04 9.63
CA GLY A 337 -0.76 30.93 9.51
C GLY A 337 -0.85 31.87 10.69
N SER A 338 -1.85 31.71 11.55
CA SER A 338 -1.96 32.48 12.80
C SER A 338 -1.99 31.56 13.99
N GLY A 339 -1.19 31.88 15.01
CA GLY A 339 -0.99 31.03 16.17
C GLY A 339 0.50 30.73 16.32
N ARG A 340 0.87 29.89 17.28
CA ARG A 340 2.28 29.54 17.51
C ARG A 340 2.55 28.17 16.93
N ASP A 341 3.03 28.18 15.70
CA ASP A 341 3.15 26.97 14.91
C ASP A 341 4.51 26.27 15.14
N LEU A 342 4.48 24.95 15.03
CA LEU A 342 5.61 24.06 15.16
C LEU A 342 5.88 23.32 13.85
N PHE A 343 6.95 23.68 13.17
CA PHE A 343 7.44 22.97 12.00
C PHE A 343 8.42 21.87 12.42
N ILE A 344 8.12 20.63 12.06
CA ILE A 344 9.05 19.51 12.22
C ILE A 344 9.83 19.36 10.91
N ALA A 345 11.15 19.56 10.97
CA ALA A 345 11.99 19.49 9.79
C ALA A 345 11.92 18.10 9.12
N SER A 346 11.82 18.10 7.80
CA SER A 346 11.55 16.96 6.91
C SER A 346 12.53 16.94 5.73
N ALA A 347 12.63 15.85 4.98
CA ALA A 347 13.65 15.73 3.92
C ALA A 347 13.23 16.43 2.62
N GLY A 348 14.17 17.10 1.94
CA GLY A 348 13.95 17.82 0.68
C GLY A 348 14.26 19.32 0.79
N GLU A 349 13.91 20.09 -0.24
CA GLU A 349 14.04 21.56 -0.27
C GLU A 349 12.68 22.22 0.05
N ASP A 350 12.35 22.33 1.34
CA ASP A 350 11.05 22.87 1.75
C ASP A 350 11.07 24.40 1.96
N MET A 351 9.90 25.01 1.78
CA MET A 351 9.59 26.38 2.14
C MET A 351 8.67 26.38 3.36
N LEU A 352 9.16 26.92 4.47
CA LEU A 352 8.46 26.99 5.75
C LEU A 352 8.13 28.45 6.06
N ASN A 353 6.84 28.76 6.20
CA ASN A 353 6.35 30.09 6.50
C ASN A 353 5.50 30.06 7.77
N GLY A 354 6.05 30.56 8.88
CA GLY A 354 5.33 30.62 10.15
C GLY A 354 4.08 31.50 10.11
N GLY A 355 4.16 32.61 9.36
CA GLY A 355 3.05 33.55 9.24
C GLY A 355 3.09 34.60 10.35
N SER A 356 2.09 34.58 11.23
CA SER A 356 1.91 35.55 12.30
C SER A 356 2.03 34.91 13.68
N ASP A 357 2.36 35.72 14.67
CA ASP A 357 2.71 35.29 16.03
C ASP A 357 4.13 34.74 16.14
N VAL A 358 4.36 33.62 16.85
CA VAL A 358 5.71 33.19 17.23
C VAL A 358 5.90 31.73 16.91
N ASP A 359 6.69 31.47 15.87
CA ASP A 359 6.76 30.17 15.25
C ASP A 359 8.10 29.49 15.50
N THR A 360 8.09 28.16 15.50
CA THR A 360 9.23 27.34 15.88
C THR A 360 9.52 26.27 14.85
N ILE A 361 10.78 26.16 14.41
CA ILE A 361 11.27 24.98 13.69
C ILE A 361 12.00 24.03 14.65
N SER A 362 11.75 22.72 14.50
CA SER A 362 12.30 21.68 15.37
C SER A 362 13.00 20.57 14.60
N PHE A 363 14.23 20.29 15.03
CA PHE A 363 15.11 19.23 14.54
C PHE A 363 15.22 18.05 15.53
N ALA A 364 14.47 18.09 16.64
CA ALA A 364 14.55 17.09 17.70
C ALA A 364 14.18 15.67 17.23
N ALA A 365 13.42 15.55 16.13
CA ALA A 365 13.01 14.28 15.54
C ALA A 365 14.15 13.56 14.78
N PHE A 366 15.26 14.23 14.47
CA PHE A 366 16.39 13.62 13.78
C PHE A 366 17.05 12.52 14.64
N LYS A 367 16.97 11.27 14.18
CA LYS A 367 17.37 10.08 14.95
C LYS A 367 18.88 9.82 15.01
N ALA A 368 19.69 10.55 14.24
CA ALA A 368 21.14 10.49 14.28
C ALA A 368 21.70 11.77 14.91
N ASN A 369 22.87 11.70 15.57
CA ASN A 369 23.61 12.87 16.08
C ASN A 369 24.17 13.72 14.91
N LYS A 370 23.27 14.12 14.01
CA LYS A 370 23.58 14.86 12.79
C LYS A 370 23.46 16.34 13.12
N PRO A 371 24.55 17.12 13.00
CA PRO A 371 24.50 18.54 13.28
C PRO A 371 23.59 19.25 12.29
N VAL A 372 22.91 20.30 12.75
CA VAL A 372 22.14 21.23 11.90
C VAL A 372 22.80 22.60 11.86
N SER A 373 22.62 23.32 10.74
CA SER A 373 23.08 24.70 10.56
C SER A 373 21.90 25.58 10.17
N VAL A 374 21.46 26.45 11.08
CA VAL A 374 20.28 27.30 10.93
C VAL A 374 20.70 28.76 11.00
N ASP A 375 20.24 29.58 10.05
CA ASP A 375 20.43 31.02 10.04
C ASP A 375 19.07 31.72 9.81
N LEU A 376 18.46 32.19 10.90
CA LEU A 376 17.19 32.91 10.86
C LEU A 376 17.32 34.31 10.22
N THR A 377 18.54 34.87 10.14
CA THR A 377 18.77 36.17 9.48
C THR A 377 18.79 36.00 7.96
N ALA A 378 19.44 34.94 7.47
CA ALA A 378 19.42 34.58 6.06
C ALA A 378 18.09 33.94 5.64
N GLY A 379 17.30 33.45 6.60
CA GLY A 379 16.07 32.70 6.35
C GLY A 379 16.38 31.32 5.76
N THR A 380 17.44 30.67 6.21
CA THR A 380 17.87 29.38 5.65
C THR A 380 18.21 28.35 6.72
N PHE A 381 17.98 27.10 6.38
CA PHE A 381 18.54 25.93 7.06
C PHE A 381 19.16 25.00 6.01
N ILE A 382 20.34 24.45 6.30
CA ILE A 382 20.99 23.47 5.41
C ILE A 382 20.81 22.09 6.01
N HIS A 383 20.15 21.19 5.29
CA HIS A 383 19.94 19.82 5.74
C HIS A 383 21.28 19.11 6.02
N PRO A 384 21.34 18.16 6.98
CA PRO A 384 22.56 17.43 7.28
C PRO A 384 23.12 16.58 6.13
N ASN A 385 22.39 16.42 5.03
CA ASN A 385 22.91 15.81 3.80
C ASN A 385 23.79 16.78 2.98
N GLY A 386 23.81 18.07 3.34
CA GLY A 386 24.65 19.12 2.76
C GLY A 386 24.24 19.57 1.37
N VAL A 387 23.07 19.16 0.89
CA VAL A 387 22.56 19.49 -0.46
C VAL A 387 21.28 20.29 -0.37
N ASP A 388 20.34 19.89 0.49
CA ASP A 388 19.03 20.52 0.51
C ASP A 388 19.05 21.78 1.38
N VAL A 389 18.60 22.90 0.81
CA VAL A 389 18.51 24.20 1.49
C VAL A 389 17.06 24.58 1.65
N GLN A 390 16.68 24.74 2.90
CA GLN A 390 15.34 25.03 3.37
C GLN A 390 15.17 26.54 3.46
N THR A 391 14.00 27.05 3.04
CA THR A 391 13.67 28.47 3.10
C THR A 391 12.78 28.72 4.31
N LEU A 392 13.24 29.59 5.22
CA LEU A 392 12.53 29.94 6.45
C LEU A 392 12.01 31.37 6.35
N VAL A 393 10.70 31.54 6.50
CA VAL A 393 10.00 32.82 6.49
C VAL A 393 9.23 32.97 7.79
N SER A 394 9.39 34.10 8.48
CA SER A 394 8.70 34.38 9.75
C SER A 394 8.85 33.25 10.78
N ILE A 395 10.07 32.79 11.02
CA ILE A 395 10.39 31.83 12.08
C ILE A 395 11.26 32.53 13.11
N GLU A 396 10.83 32.54 14.37
CA GLU A 396 11.54 33.20 15.47
C GLU A 396 12.32 32.22 16.35
N ASN A 397 11.91 30.96 16.41
CA ASN A 397 12.46 30.00 17.37
C ASN A 397 13.03 28.75 16.69
N VAL A 398 14.04 28.17 17.35
CA VAL A 398 14.71 26.96 16.88
C VAL A 398 14.86 25.98 18.02
N ILE A 399 14.49 24.72 17.78
CA ILE A 399 14.86 23.57 18.58
C ILE A 399 15.85 22.75 17.77
N GLY A 400 17.11 22.71 18.20
CA GLY A 400 18.18 21.95 17.58
C GLY A 400 18.03 20.43 17.73
N SER A 401 19.05 19.73 17.25
CA SER A 401 19.11 18.29 17.07
C SER A 401 19.82 17.61 18.26
N LYS A 402 20.40 16.44 18.00
CA LYS A 402 21.30 15.73 18.93
C LYS A 402 22.77 15.79 18.51
N GLY A 403 23.06 16.51 17.44
CA GLY A 403 24.41 16.75 16.92
C GLY A 403 24.96 18.10 17.36
N ASP A 404 26.19 18.40 16.97
CA ASP A 404 26.86 19.67 17.29
C ASP A 404 26.33 20.79 16.39
N ASP A 405 25.31 21.51 16.86
CA ASP A 405 24.53 22.42 16.02
C ASP A 405 25.17 23.81 15.90
N THR A 406 24.90 24.49 14.78
CA THR A 406 25.21 25.91 14.58
C THR A 406 23.90 26.66 14.35
N ILE A 407 23.55 27.58 15.24
CA ILE A 407 22.27 28.30 15.20
C ILE A 407 22.51 29.80 15.33
N ASP A 408 22.22 30.54 14.27
CA ASP A 408 22.18 32.00 14.25
C ASP A 408 20.71 32.47 14.29
N GLY A 409 20.37 33.24 15.32
CA GLY A 409 19.12 33.96 15.45
C GLY A 409 19.02 35.14 14.48
N ASN A 410 17.95 35.92 14.60
CA ASN A 410 17.71 37.11 13.80
C ASN A 410 17.70 38.38 14.67
N THR A 411 16.97 39.41 14.26
CA THR A 411 16.88 40.68 15.03
C THR A 411 15.63 40.75 15.92
N ALA A 412 14.78 39.71 15.87
CA ALA A 412 13.63 39.56 16.74
C ALA A 412 14.03 38.87 18.05
N ALA A 413 13.11 38.82 19.02
CA ALA A 413 13.36 38.05 20.24
C ALA A 413 13.24 36.55 19.95
N ASN A 414 14.36 35.84 19.96
CA ASN A 414 14.42 34.41 19.64
C ASN A 414 14.45 33.55 20.91
N THR A 415 13.77 32.40 20.89
CA THR A 415 13.97 31.31 21.85
C THR A 415 14.68 30.17 21.15
N ILE A 416 15.92 29.92 21.54
CA ILE A 416 16.78 28.90 20.92
C ILE A 416 17.09 27.82 21.95
N ARG A 417 16.75 26.57 21.64
CA ARG A 417 17.15 25.40 22.42
C ARG A 417 18.03 24.50 21.55
N ALA A 418 19.33 24.49 21.82
CA ALA A 418 20.29 23.79 20.95
C ALA A 418 20.20 22.26 21.06
N GLY A 419 20.01 21.71 22.27
CA GLY A 419 19.72 20.28 22.44
C GLY A 419 20.89 19.51 23.02
N HIS A 420 21.28 18.39 22.39
CA HIS A 420 22.50 17.69 22.78
C HIS A 420 23.57 17.97 21.73
N GLY A 421 24.81 18.20 22.13
CA GLY A 421 25.89 18.45 21.18
C GLY A 421 26.83 19.51 21.72
N ALA A 422 28.00 19.67 21.13
CA ALA A 422 28.82 20.83 21.40
C ALA A 422 28.36 21.99 20.50
N ASP A 423 27.36 22.72 20.97
CA ASP A 423 26.60 23.63 20.10
C ASP A 423 27.22 25.03 20.02
N ALA A 424 27.03 25.71 18.88
CA ALA A 424 27.39 27.09 18.65
C ALA A 424 26.13 27.91 18.39
N VAL A 425 25.72 28.73 19.35
CA VAL A 425 24.52 29.55 19.26
C VAL A 425 24.86 31.03 19.33
N ASN A 426 24.24 31.81 18.46
CA ASN A 426 24.27 33.26 18.47
C ASN A 426 22.83 33.77 18.40
N GLY A 427 22.35 34.46 19.45
CA GLY A 427 20.99 35.01 19.51
C GLY A 427 20.72 36.10 18.47
N GLY A 428 21.77 36.75 17.95
CA GLY A 428 21.63 37.81 16.96
C GLY A 428 21.38 39.16 17.63
N GLY A 429 20.17 39.69 17.52
CA GLY A 429 19.76 40.84 18.33
C GLY A 429 18.31 40.71 18.72
N GLY A 430 17.89 41.40 19.78
CA GLY A 430 16.55 41.23 20.32
C GLY A 430 16.59 41.07 21.82
N ARG A 431 15.76 40.19 22.35
CA ARG A 431 15.85 39.77 23.75
C ARG A 431 15.72 38.27 23.75
N ASP A 432 16.86 37.61 23.74
CA ASP A 432 16.89 36.21 23.38
C ASP A 432 16.89 35.31 24.61
N VAL A 433 16.31 34.14 24.46
CA VAL A 433 16.38 33.06 25.45
C VAL A 433 17.16 31.91 24.83
N ILE A 434 18.38 31.69 25.31
CA ILE A 434 19.28 30.67 24.77
C ILE A 434 19.45 29.55 25.79
N ILE A 435 19.10 28.33 25.38
CA ILE A 435 19.23 27.10 26.15
C ILE A 435 20.23 26.21 25.43
N GLY A 436 21.48 26.20 25.91
CA GLY A 436 22.57 25.42 25.29
C GLY A 436 22.35 23.92 25.36
N GLY A 437 21.72 23.42 26.43
CA GLY A 437 21.44 21.99 26.56
C GLY A 437 22.64 21.21 27.11
N ALA A 438 22.96 20.07 26.50
CA ALA A 438 23.96 19.13 27.02
C ALA A 438 25.29 19.21 26.26
N ASN A 439 26.39 19.12 27.01
CA ASN A 439 27.79 19.22 26.57
C ASN A 439 28.34 20.65 26.64
N ARG A 440 29.36 20.97 25.84
CA ARG A 440 30.10 22.22 25.94
C ARG A 440 29.68 23.12 24.80
N ASP A 441 28.91 24.13 25.16
CA ASP A 441 28.33 25.03 24.18
C ASP A 441 29.07 26.37 24.16
N THR A 442 29.06 26.99 22.99
CA THR A 442 29.49 28.37 22.77
C THR A 442 28.25 29.20 22.50
N LEU A 443 27.87 30.04 23.46
CA LEU A 443 26.63 30.81 23.39
C LEU A 443 26.94 32.31 23.37
N THR A 444 26.41 33.02 22.39
CA THR A 444 26.48 34.48 22.30
C THR A 444 25.06 35.03 22.26
N GLY A 445 24.74 36.00 23.12
CA GLY A 445 23.41 36.63 23.15
C GLY A 445 23.25 37.56 21.96
N GLY A 446 24.31 38.32 21.69
CA GLY A 446 24.30 39.33 20.65
C GLY A 446 23.80 40.65 21.21
N GLY A 447 23.05 41.42 20.42
CA GLY A 447 22.57 42.73 20.83
C GLY A 447 21.23 42.67 21.55
N GLY A 448 21.18 42.84 22.86
CA GLY A 448 19.91 42.65 23.54
C GLY A 448 19.95 42.71 25.05
N LYS A 449 19.00 42.05 25.69
CA LYS A 449 19.02 41.76 27.13
C LYS A 449 18.80 40.28 27.31
N ASP A 450 19.82 39.51 27.02
CA ASP A 450 19.61 38.11 26.72
C ASP A 450 19.65 37.26 27.99
N ARG A 451 18.94 36.14 27.94
CA ARG A 451 18.84 35.18 29.02
C ARG A 451 19.42 33.85 28.56
N PHE A 452 20.48 33.43 29.21
CA PHE A 452 20.98 32.06 29.08
C PHE A 452 20.35 31.19 30.16
N ASP A 453 19.69 30.10 29.76
CA ASP A 453 19.23 29.07 30.68
C ASP A 453 20.16 27.86 30.65
N TYR A 454 20.81 27.62 31.79
CA TYR A 454 21.80 26.56 31.95
C TYR A 454 21.21 25.27 32.56
N ASN A 455 19.90 25.20 32.82
CA ASN A 455 19.35 24.25 33.80
C ASN A 455 18.44 23.12 33.27
N ALA A 456 18.32 22.87 31.97
CA ALA A 456 17.43 21.80 31.50
C ALA A 456 18.10 20.41 31.41
N GLU A 457 19.36 20.32 30.93
CA GLU A 457 20.00 19.01 30.66
C GLU A 457 21.51 18.96 30.97
N ASN A 458 22.02 19.91 31.73
CA ASN A 458 23.44 19.97 32.05
C ASN A 458 23.86 18.80 32.96
N GLU A 459 24.46 17.76 32.37
CA GLU A 459 25.29 16.82 33.11
C GLU A 459 26.39 17.61 33.82
N SER A 460 26.42 17.53 35.16
CA SER A 460 27.32 18.29 36.01
C SER A 460 28.78 18.26 35.52
N GLY A 461 29.32 19.40 35.09
CA GLY A 461 30.77 19.60 34.90
C GLY A 461 31.29 19.83 33.48
N LYS A 462 30.44 19.96 32.46
CA LYS A 462 30.85 20.40 31.11
C LYS A 462 30.60 21.91 31.00
N GLY A 463 31.66 22.71 30.89
CA GLY A 463 31.57 24.18 31.00
C GLY A 463 30.90 24.83 29.78
N VAL A 464 30.10 25.86 30.01
CA VAL A 464 29.49 26.71 28.96
C VAL A 464 30.30 27.99 28.82
N ASN A 465 30.61 28.40 27.58
CA ASN A 465 31.21 29.70 27.30
C ASN A 465 30.14 30.65 26.76
N ALA A 466 29.44 31.32 27.68
CA ALA A 466 28.39 32.27 27.35
C ALA A 466 28.90 33.71 27.40
N ARG A 467 28.54 34.54 26.42
CA ARG A 467 28.81 35.98 26.41
C ARG A 467 27.59 36.75 25.91
N ASP A 468 27.19 37.74 26.69
CA ASP A 468 26.26 38.79 26.27
C ASP A 468 27.10 40.01 25.85
N VAL A 469 26.82 40.64 24.70
CA VAL A 469 27.75 41.60 24.06
C VAL A 469 27.22 43.03 24.04
#